data_AF-A0A212CF14-F1
#
_entry.id   AF-A0A212CF14-F1
#
_cell.length_a   1.000
_cell.length_b   1.000
_cell.length_c   1.000
_cell.angle_alpha   90.00
_cell.angle_beta   90.00
_cell.angle_gamma   90.00
#
_symmetry.space_group_name_H-M   'P 1'
#
loop_
_entity.id
_entity.type
_entity.pdbx_description
1 polymer ?
#
loop_
_entity_poly.entity_id
_entity_poly.type
_entity_poly.pdbx_seq_one_letter_code
_entity_poly.pdbx_strand_id
1 'polypeptide(L)' 'MQRTPPLLENTLPQCYQRVQQLQGVYSLQEQHFWTLCSDVYVGTLKLVVAPDADA' A
#
# COMPACT_ATOMS: atom_id res chain seq x y z
N MET A 1 6.70 1.96 16.88
CA MET A 1 7.25 0.93 15.97
C MET A 1 6.30 -0.25 15.92
N GLN A 2 5.22 -0.15 15.13
CA GLN A 2 4.27 -1.27 14.92
C GLN A 2 4.77 -2.13 13.76
N ARG A 3 4.87 -3.44 13.99
CA ARG A 3 5.39 -4.40 13.01
C ARG A 3 4.34 -4.75 11.96
N THR A 4 4.82 -5.04 10.75
CA THR A 4 4.00 -5.62 9.69
C THR A 4 3.49 -7.00 10.12
N PRO A 5 2.20 -7.32 9.94
CA PRO A 5 1.69 -8.63 10.30
C PRO A 5 2.22 -9.69 9.33
N PRO A 6 2.62 -10.89 9.82
CA PRO A 6 3.19 -11.94 8.97
C PRO A 6 2.21 -12.44 7.89
N LEU A 7 0.91 -12.38 8.18
CA LEU A 7 -0.16 -12.69 7.22
C LEU A 7 -0.16 -11.78 5.98
N LEU A 8 0.33 -10.55 6.13
CA LEU A 8 0.38 -9.57 5.04
C LEU A 8 1.72 -9.55 4.30
N GLU A 9 2.78 -10.15 4.84
CA GLU A 9 4.12 -10.11 4.23
C GLU A 9 4.15 -10.69 2.81
N ASN A 10 3.38 -11.75 2.55
CA ASN A 10 3.30 -12.37 1.22
C ASN A 10 2.34 -11.63 0.27
N THR A 11 1.35 -10.95 0.81
CA THR A 11 0.25 -10.34 0.05
C THR A 11 0.58 -8.90 -0.34
N LEU A 12 1.26 -8.15 0.53
CA LEU A 12 1.60 -6.73 0.32
C LEU A 12 2.41 -6.47 -0.96
N PRO A 13 3.47 -7.25 -1.29
CA PRO A 13 4.21 -7.05 -2.52
C PRO A 13 3.33 -7.13 -3.78
N GLN A 14 2.39 -8.07 -3.80
CA GLN A 14 1.44 -8.21 -4.91
C GLN A 14 0.47 -7.03 -4.97
N CYS A 15 -0.01 -6.54 -3.82
CA CYS A 15 -0.84 -5.35 -3.74
C CYS A 15 -0.09 -4.11 -4.27
N TYR A 16 1.17 -3.92 -3.89
CA TYR A 16 2.00 -2.82 -4.38
C TYR A 16 2.20 -2.89 -5.89
N GLN A 17 2.50 -4.07 -6.44
CA GLN A 17 2.62 -4.26 -7.88
C GLN A 17 1.34 -3.89 -8.62
N ARG A 18 0.16 -4.29 -8.11
CA ARG A 18 -1.13 -3.94 -8.71
C ARG A 18 -1.37 -2.44 -8.70
N VAL A 19 -1.09 -1.78 -7.57
CA VAL A 19 -1.26 -0.34 -7.44
C VAL A 19 -0.29 0.42 -8.36
N GLN A 20 0.94 -0.09 -8.52
CA GLN A 20 1.93 0.50 -9.43
C GLN A 20 1.55 0.36 -10.91
N GLN A 21 0.73 -0.65 -11.26
CA GLN A 21 0.22 -0.85 -12.62
C GLN A 21 -1.04 -0.01 -12.92
N LEU A 22 -1.58 0.71 -11.94
CA LEU A 22 -2.72 1.60 -12.18
C LEU A 22 -2.30 2.76 -13.08
N GLN A 23 -3.17 3.09 -14.04
CA GLN A 23 -2.94 4.20 -14.94
C GLN A 23 -2.82 5.51 -14.16
N GLY A 24 -1.80 6.30 -14.48
CA GLY A 24 -1.53 7.55 -13.79
C GLY A 24 -0.78 7.39 -12.46
N VAL A 25 -0.43 6.19 -11.99
CA VAL A 25 0.45 6.02 -10.82
C VAL A 25 1.91 6.06 -11.25
N TYR A 26 2.68 7.01 -10.74
CA TYR A 26 4.11 7.13 -10.99
C TYR A 26 4.96 6.41 -9.95
N SER A 27 4.61 6.53 -8.66
CA SER A 27 5.43 5.95 -7.60
C SER A 27 4.63 5.72 -6.31
N LEU A 28 5.01 4.66 -5.59
CA LEU A 28 4.53 4.36 -4.24
C LEU A 28 5.59 4.84 -3.23
N GLN A 29 5.15 5.53 -2.19
CA GLN A 29 6.00 6.04 -1.13
C GLN A 29 5.39 5.75 0.24
N GLU A 30 6.24 5.77 1.27
CA GLU A 30 5.82 5.73 2.69
C GLU A 30 4.82 4.59 3.01
N GLN A 31 4.97 3.41 2.37
CA GLN A 31 4.11 2.27 2.66
C GLN A 31 4.36 1.72 4.06
N HIS A 32 3.30 1.66 4.88
CA HIS A 32 3.38 1.05 6.20
C HIS A 32 2.05 0.37 6.53
N PHE A 33 2.10 -0.94 6.74
CA PHE A 33 0.97 -1.73 7.19
C PHE A 33 1.27 -2.33 8.55
N TRP A 34 0.29 -2.31 9.43
CA TRP A 34 0.37 -2.89 10.77
C TRP A 34 -0.98 -3.45 11.20
N THR A 35 -1.02 -4.04 12.38
CA THR A 35 -2.24 -4.55 13.00
C THR A 35 -2.36 -3.98 14.40
N LEU A 36 -3.60 -3.65 14.81
CA LEU A 36 -3.91 -3.16 16.16
C LEU A 36 -4.44 -4.28 17.07
N CYS A 37 -5.20 -5.22 16.49
CA CYS A 37 -5.83 -6.37 17.14
C CYS A 37 -5.93 -7.50 16.10
N SER A 38 -6.17 -8.73 16.54
CA SER A 38 -6.48 -9.86 15.65
C SER A 38 -7.54 -9.46 14.62
N ASP A 39 -7.31 -9.80 13.35
CA ASP A 39 -8.18 -9.51 12.20
C ASP A 39 -8.40 -8.02 11.85
N VAL A 40 -7.72 -7.09 12.52
CA VAL A 40 -7.75 -5.65 12.19
C VAL A 40 -6.42 -5.23 11.60
N TYR A 41 -6.43 -4.86 10.33
CA TYR A 41 -5.27 -4.35 9.59
C TYR A 41 -5.43 -2.86 9.32
N VAL A 42 -4.35 -2.12 9.52
CA VAL A 42 -4.26 -0.69 9.24
C VAL A 42 -3.09 -0.48 8.30
N GLY A 43 -3.27 0.38 7.30
CA GLY A 43 -2.24 0.65 6.32
C GLY A 43 -2.25 2.09 5.85
N THR A 44 -1.07 2.62 5.59
CA THR A 44 -0.85 3.89 4.92
C THR A 44 -0.04 3.63 3.66
N LEU A 45 -0.42 4.31 2.58
CA LEU A 45 0.28 4.27 1.32
C LEU A 45 0.20 5.66 0.69
N LYS A 46 1.35 6.23 0.34
CA LYS A 46 1.41 7.50 -0.40
C LYS A 46 1.61 7.20 -1.87
N LEU A 47 0.79 7.82 -2.70
CA LEU A 47 0.81 7.63 -4.14
C LEU A 47 1.20 8.95 -4.80
N VAL A 48 2.20 8.89 -5.67
CA VAL A 48 2.50 9.95 -6.62
C VAL A 48 1.76 9.62 -7.88
N VAL A 49 0.78 10.45 -8.24
CA VAL A 49 -0.06 10.28 -9.42
C VAL A 49 0.15 11.41 -10.42
N ALA A 50 -0.23 11.15 -11.67
CA ALA A 50 -0.29 12.15 -12.72
C ALA A 50 -1.30 13.24 -12.37
N PRO A 51 -1.07 14.50 -12.80
CA PRO A 51 -2.00 15.61 -12.53
C PRO A 51 -3.36 15.44 -13.23
N ASP A 52 -3.45 14.55 -14.20
CA ASP A 52 -4.66 14.15 -14.93
C ASP A 52 -5.18 12.76 -14.50
N ALA A 53 -4.70 12.21 -13.38
CA ALA A 53 -5.07 10.87 -12.93
C ALA A 53 -6.54 10.74 -12.47
N ASP A 54 -7.21 11.86 -12.19
CA ASP A 54 -8.63 11.95 -11.82
C ASP A 54 -9.56 12.39 -12.96
N ALA A 55 -9.02 12.55 -14.17
CA ALA A 55 -9.76 13.00 -15.36
C ALA A 55 -10.79 11.99 -15.86
#